data_AF-A0A2I0B2C5-F1
#
_entry.id   AF-A0A2I0B2C5-F1
#
_cell.length_a   1.000
_cell.length_b   1.000
_cell.length_c   1.000
_cell.angle_alpha   90.00
_cell.angle_beta   90.00
_cell.angle_gamma   90.00
#
_symmetry.space_group_name_H-M   'P 1'
#
loop_
_entity.id
_entity.type
_entity.pdbx_description
1 polymer ?
#
loop_
_entity_poly.entity_id
_entity_poly.type
_entity_poly.pdbx_seq_one_letter_code
_entity_poly.pdbx_strand_id
1 'polypeptide(L)'
;MADKEFIVDLNKPLAFQVGHLGKAYQEWVHQPIFSKAGPRIFENDFFESLTRIVWWYIPTIWLPVVCWTATMSIRRGQSLPTVALLVIAGISAWTLIEYIFHRFLFHIKTESYWANTAHYLIHGYHHKHPMDKLRLVFPPSGTAVMCIPLIRSWVGGKANCVLANSSLQTLLSRNSGLWGVP
;
A
#
# COMPACT_ATOMS: atom_id res chain seq x y z
N MET A 1 27.03 28.57 -13.32
CA MET A 1 27.35 28.56 -11.88
C MET A 1 27.43 27.09 -11.50
N ALA A 2 28.55 26.62 -10.96
CA ALA A 2 28.63 25.24 -10.49
C ALA A 2 27.68 25.12 -9.29
N ASP A 3 26.51 24.51 -9.50
CA ASP A 3 25.61 24.18 -8.40
C ASP A 3 26.40 23.32 -7.41
N LYS A 4 26.55 23.81 -6.18
CA LYS A 4 27.16 23.01 -5.12
C LYS A 4 26.31 21.75 -4.97
N GLU A 5 26.91 20.58 -5.17
CA GLU A 5 26.24 19.32 -4.93
C GLU A 5 25.75 19.29 -3.47
N PHE A 6 24.44 19.08 -3.30
CA PHE A 6 23.84 18.99 -1.97
C PHE A 6 24.37 17.74 -1.26
N ILE A 7 24.94 17.90 -0.07
CA ILE A 7 25.46 16.80 0.73
C ILE A 7 24.43 16.43 1.80
N VAL A 8 24.03 15.16 1.83
CA VAL A 8 23.10 14.63 2.84
C VAL A 8 23.82 14.46 4.18
N ASP A 9 23.24 15.02 5.24
CA ASP A 9 23.69 14.84 6.62
C ASP A 9 22.91 13.70 7.27
N LEU A 10 23.58 12.57 7.49
CA LEU A 10 22.99 11.37 8.11
C LEU A 10 22.67 11.53 9.60
N ASN A 11 23.17 12.60 10.24
CA ASN A 11 22.83 12.91 11.65
C ASN A 11 21.51 13.68 11.77
N LYS A 12 20.92 14.09 10.64
CA LYS A 12 19.65 14.82 10.57
C LYS A 12 18.56 13.97 9.90
N PRO A 13 17.27 14.27 10.14
CA PRO A 13 16.16 13.60 9.49
C PRO A 13 16.24 13.67 7.96
N LEU A 14 16.07 12.54 7.28
CA LEU A 14 16.35 12.43 5.85
C LEU A 14 15.19 12.77 4.91
N ALA A 15 13.94 12.69 5.36
CA ALA A 15 12.75 12.82 4.50
C ALA A 15 12.79 14.07 3.60
N PHE A 16 13.18 15.21 4.17
CA PHE A 16 13.20 16.49 3.45
C PHE A 16 14.60 16.90 2.96
N GLN A 17 15.63 16.08 3.19
CA GLN A 17 16.97 16.29 2.66
C GLN A 17 17.10 15.68 1.26
N VAL A 18 16.63 14.44 1.07
CA VAL A 18 16.86 13.66 -0.16
C VAL A 18 16.25 14.29 -1.42
N GLY A 19 15.22 15.11 -1.28
CA GLY A 19 14.64 15.86 -2.39
C GLY A 19 15.62 16.86 -3.02
N HIS A 20 16.55 17.43 -2.24
CA HIS A 20 17.53 18.40 -2.74
C HIS A 20 18.64 17.78 -3.61
N LEU A 21 18.77 16.45 -3.63
CA LEU A 21 19.72 15.75 -4.49
C LEU A 21 19.40 15.86 -5.99
N GLY A 22 18.14 16.18 -6.34
CA GLY A 22 17.71 16.28 -7.73
C GLY A 22 18.06 15.04 -8.54
N LYS A 23 18.86 15.21 -9.60
CA LYS A 23 19.30 14.12 -10.48
C LYS A 23 20.30 13.15 -9.84
N ALA A 24 21.10 13.62 -8.86
CA ALA A 24 22.08 12.79 -8.16
C ALA A 24 21.43 11.76 -7.22
N TYR A 25 20.14 11.92 -6.94
CA TYR A 25 19.37 11.03 -6.07
C TYR A 25 19.43 9.55 -6.50
N GLN A 26 19.28 9.30 -7.80
CA GLN A 26 19.19 7.95 -8.33
C GLN A 26 20.48 7.16 -8.11
N GLU A 27 21.64 7.79 -8.27
CA GLU A 27 22.90 7.15 -7.94
C GLU A 27 23.08 7.03 -6.43
N TRP A 28 22.82 8.10 -5.68
CA TRP A 28 23.00 8.15 -4.23
C TRP A 28 22.19 7.09 -3.47
N VAL A 29 20.93 6.86 -3.86
CA VAL A 29 20.01 5.95 -3.15
C VAL A 29 20.38 4.48 -3.32
N HIS A 30 21.03 4.12 -4.43
CA HIS A 30 21.47 2.76 -4.74
C HIS A 30 22.89 2.45 -4.25
N GLN A 31 23.53 3.37 -3.51
CA GLN A 31 24.80 3.11 -2.83
C GLN A 31 24.54 2.69 -1.38
N PRO A 32 24.48 1.38 -1.07
CA PRO A 32 24.05 0.88 0.23
C PRO A 32 25.03 1.22 1.35
N ILE A 33 24.47 1.54 2.52
CA ILE A 33 25.20 1.70 3.78
C ILE A 33 24.83 0.52 4.67
N PHE A 34 25.80 -0.37 4.92
CA PHE A 34 25.62 -1.56 5.73
C PHE A 34 25.71 -1.22 7.22
N SER A 35 24.57 -0.87 7.83
CA SER A 35 24.44 -0.68 9.27
C SER A 35 23.16 -1.35 9.78
N LYS A 36 23.21 -1.93 10.99
CA LYS A 36 22.05 -2.54 11.65
C LYS A 36 20.98 -1.52 12.04
N ALA A 37 21.39 -0.28 12.30
CA ALA A 37 20.52 0.84 12.60
C ALA A 37 20.73 1.91 11.54
N GLY A 38 19.65 2.31 10.87
CA GLY A 38 19.68 3.40 9.93
C GLY A 38 19.31 4.75 10.57
N PRO A 39 19.60 5.85 9.87
CA PRO A 39 19.31 7.21 10.31
C PRO A 39 17.81 7.45 10.45
N ARG A 40 17.48 8.59 11.06
CA ARG A 40 16.10 9.02 11.26
C ARG A 40 15.49 9.51 9.94
N ILE A 41 14.23 9.20 9.67
CA ILE A 41 13.55 9.65 8.46
C ILE A 41 12.86 10.99 8.73
N PHE A 42 12.06 11.07 9.80
CA PHE A 42 11.29 12.26 10.16
C PHE A 42 11.80 12.91 11.43
N GLU A 43 11.73 14.24 11.53
CA GLU A 43 12.07 14.93 12.77
C GLU A 43 11.08 14.58 13.89
N ASN A 44 9.79 14.58 13.56
CA ASN A 44 8.70 14.30 14.49
C ASN A 44 8.63 12.81 14.90
N ASP A 45 8.54 12.55 16.21
CA ASP A 45 8.51 11.18 16.77
C ASP A 45 7.29 10.36 16.34
N PHE A 46 6.14 11.00 16.17
CA PHE A 46 4.95 10.31 15.71
C PHE A 46 5.14 9.78 14.29
N PHE A 47 5.55 10.61 13.33
CA PHE A 47 5.82 10.14 11.96
C PHE A 47 6.96 9.13 11.89
N GLU A 48 8.01 9.32 12.68
CA GLU A 48 9.12 8.38 12.76
C GLU A 48 8.67 7.01 13.25
N SER A 49 7.79 6.95 14.26
CA SER A 49 7.23 5.70 14.78
C SER A 49 6.45 4.92 13.71
N LEU A 50 5.75 5.61 12.81
CA LEU A 50 4.99 5.00 11.72
C LEU A 50 5.89 4.33 10.66
N THR A 51 7.18 4.68 10.61
CA THR A 51 8.15 4.07 9.69
C THR A 51 8.76 2.79 10.24
N ARG A 52 8.75 2.59 11.56
CA ARG A 52 9.46 1.48 12.22
C ARG A 52 8.50 0.34 12.54
N ILE A 53 8.57 -0.70 11.73
CA ILE A 53 7.72 -1.88 11.85
C ILE A 53 8.59 -3.13 12.02
N VAL A 54 8.36 -3.84 13.12
CA VAL A 54 8.94 -5.16 13.35
C VAL A 54 8.24 -6.19 12.46
N TRP A 55 9.02 -7.14 11.92
CA TRP A 55 8.56 -8.10 10.92
C TRP A 55 7.28 -8.87 11.32
N TRP A 56 7.09 -9.15 12.61
CA TRP A 56 5.95 -9.93 13.10
C TRP A 56 4.63 -9.16 13.09
N TYR A 57 4.63 -7.83 12.91
CA TYR A 57 3.38 -7.07 12.72
C TYR A 57 2.61 -7.53 11.48
N ILE A 58 3.32 -7.90 10.40
CA ILE A 58 2.72 -8.32 9.14
C ILE A 58 1.82 -9.55 9.34
N PRO A 59 2.31 -10.70 9.85
CA PRO A 59 1.43 -11.84 10.10
C PRO A 59 0.40 -11.55 11.18
N THR A 60 0.73 -10.83 12.26
CA THR A 60 -0.23 -10.53 13.34
C THR A 60 -1.44 -9.72 12.84
N ILE A 61 -1.25 -8.79 11.90
CA ILE A 61 -2.33 -7.96 11.36
C ILE A 61 -3.08 -8.70 10.25
N TRP A 62 -2.37 -9.27 9.28
CA TRP A 62 -2.98 -9.75 8.04
C TRP A 62 -3.48 -11.19 8.11
N LEU A 63 -2.85 -12.05 8.93
CA LEU A 63 -3.30 -13.44 9.05
C LEU A 63 -4.72 -13.56 9.63
N PRO A 64 -5.10 -12.83 10.69
CA PRO A 64 -6.49 -12.82 11.17
C PRO A 64 -7.48 -12.35 10.10
N VAL A 65 -7.12 -11.37 9.27
CA VAL A 65 -7.97 -10.87 8.18
C VAL A 65 -8.20 -11.97 7.13
N VAL A 66 -7.14 -12.68 6.74
CA VAL A 66 -7.24 -13.81 5.81
C VAL A 66 -8.09 -14.94 6.40
N CYS A 67 -7.84 -15.34 7.65
CA CYS A 67 -8.62 -16.38 8.32
C CYS A 67 -10.10 -16.00 8.46
N TRP A 68 -10.38 -14.75 8.82
CA TRP A 68 -11.74 -14.23 8.96
C TRP A 68 -12.48 -14.24 7.62
N THR A 69 -11.86 -13.73 6.56
CA THR A 69 -12.48 -13.67 5.22
C THR A 69 -12.72 -15.05 4.63
N ALA A 70 -11.80 -16.00 4.82
CA ALA A 70 -12.00 -17.39 4.43
C ALA A 70 -13.15 -18.04 5.21
N THR A 71 -13.18 -17.89 6.54
CA THR A 71 -14.24 -18.42 7.41
C THR A 71 -15.60 -17.84 7.04
N MET A 72 -15.67 -16.53 6.80
CA MET A 72 -16.90 -15.85 6.39
C MET A 72 -17.40 -16.34 5.02
N SER A 73 -16.49 -16.64 4.08
CA SER A 73 -16.86 -17.18 2.77
C SER A 73 -17.53 -18.54 2.89
N ILE A 74 -16.96 -19.43 3.71
CA ILE A 74 -17.54 -20.76 4.00
C ILE A 74 -18.90 -20.61 4.69
N ARG A 75 -19.00 -19.76 5.72
CA ARG A 75 -20.27 -19.51 6.44
C ARG A 75 -21.38 -18.94 5.56
N ARG A 76 -21.02 -18.28 4.45
CA ARG A 76 -21.95 -17.76 3.44
C ARG A 76 -22.27 -18.77 2.33
N GLY A 77 -21.92 -20.05 2.51
CA GLY A 77 -22.28 -21.15 1.62
C GLY A 77 -21.31 -21.40 0.46
N GLN A 78 -20.12 -20.80 0.46
CA GLN A 78 -19.10 -21.15 -0.53
C GLN A 78 -18.52 -22.54 -0.23
N SER A 79 -18.36 -23.35 -1.28
CA SER A 79 -17.76 -24.68 -1.15
C SER A 79 -16.26 -24.58 -0.79
N LEU A 80 -15.74 -25.57 -0.05
CA LEU A 80 -14.30 -25.61 0.29
C LEU A 80 -13.39 -25.57 -0.96
N PRO A 81 -13.66 -26.31 -2.06
CA PRO A 81 -12.88 -26.20 -3.29
C PRO A 81 -12.90 -24.79 -3.89
N THR A 82 -14.05 -24.12 -3.89
CA THR A 82 -14.16 -22.74 -4.38
C THR A 82 -13.30 -21.79 -3.55
N VAL A 83 -13.34 -21.89 -2.23
CA VAL A 83 -12.52 -21.05 -1.34
C VAL A 83 -11.04 -21.32 -1.56
N ALA A 84 -10.62 -22.59 -1.68
CA ALA A 84 -9.24 -22.94 -1.97
C ALA A 84 -8.76 -22.37 -3.32
N LEU A 85 -9.57 -22.48 -4.36
CA LEU A 85 -9.27 -21.90 -5.68
C LEU A 85 -9.14 -20.38 -5.62
N LEU A 86 -10.01 -19.69 -4.88
CA LEU A 86 -9.92 -18.24 -4.69
C LEU A 86 -8.65 -17.83 -3.92
N VAL A 87 -8.24 -18.61 -2.92
CA VAL A 87 -6.97 -18.37 -2.20
C VAL A 87 -5.77 -18.53 -3.14
N ILE A 88 -5.74 -19.60 -3.94
CA ILE A 88 -4.68 -19.83 -4.93
C ILE A 88 -4.65 -18.69 -5.95
N ALA A 89 -5.80 -18.32 -6.52
CA ALA A 89 -5.92 -17.21 -7.44
C ALA A 89 -5.45 -15.88 -6.82
N GLY A 90 -5.75 -15.66 -5.54
CA GLY A 90 -5.28 -14.51 -4.78
C GLY A 90 -3.76 -14.48 -4.61
N ILE A 91 -3.14 -15.62 -4.30
CA ILE A 91 -1.68 -15.74 -4.21
C ILE A 91 -1.03 -15.50 -5.59
N SER A 92 -1.58 -16.07 -6.66
CA SER A 92 -1.08 -15.84 -8.02
C SER A 92 -1.25 -14.38 -8.47
N ALA A 93 -2.37 -13.74 -8.12
CA ALA A 93 -2.55 -12.31 -8.38
C ALA A 93 -1.57 -11.46 -7.57
N TRP A 94 -1.29 -11.84 -6.31
CA TRP A 94 -0.31 -11.17 -5.47
C TRP A 94 1.09 -11.21 -6.08
N THR A 95 1.58 -12.36 -6.56
CA THR A 95 2.92 -12.44 -7.18
C THR A 95 3.04 -11.56 -8.42
N LEU A 96 1.97 -11.42 -9.21
CA LEU A 96 1.93 -10.48 -10.33
C LEU A 96 1.96 -9.02 -9.87
N ILE A 97 1.15 -8.66 -8.87
CA ILE A 97 1.11 -7.31 -8.31
C ILE A 97 2.47 -6.95 -7.70
N GLU A 98 3.08 -7.87 -6.94
CA GLU A 98 4.41 -7.72 -6.36
C GLU A 98 5.44 -7.42 -7.45
N TYR A 99 5.44 -8.18 -8.55
CA TYR A 99 6.34 -7.94 -9.68
C TYR A 99 6.13 -6.54 -10.28
N ILE A 100 4.87 -6.15 -10.53
CA ILE A 100 4.55 -4.85 -11.13
C ILE A 100 4.99 -3.70 -10.21
N PHE A 101 4.65 -3.78 -8.91
CA PHE A 101 5.03 -2.75 -7.95
C PHE A 101 6.52 -2.67 -7.79
N HIS A 102 7.20 -3.80 -7.60
CA HIS A 102 8.63 -3.80 -7.43
C HIS A 102 9.34 -3.26 -8.68
N ARG A 103 8.95 -3.71 -9.87
CA ARG A 103 9.63 -3.32 -11.12
C ARG A 103 9.35 -1.88 -11.54
N PHE A 104 8.10 -1.42 -11.47
CA PHE A 104 7.69 -0.16 -12.10
C PHE A 104 7.45 0.97 -11.10
N LEU A 105 7.00 0.67 -9.88
CA LEU A 105 6.72 1.69 -8.86
C LEU A 105 7.89 1.89 -7.91
N PHE A 106 8.48 0.81 -7.40
CA PHE A 106 9.54 0.86 -6.40
C PHE A 106 10.92 1.14 -7.00
N HIS A 107 11.09 0.94 -8.31
CA HIS A 107 12.34 1.22 -9.06
C HIS A 107 12.13 2.33 -10.10
N ILE A 108 11.18 3.23 -9.86
CA ILE A 108 10.95 4.38 -10.73
C ILE A 108 12.10 5.38 -10.63
N LYS A 109 12.54 5.91 -11.78
CA LYS A 109 13.53 6.99 -11.82
C LYS A 109 12.86 8.34 -11.57
N THR A 110 13.37 9.06 -10.59
CA THR A 110 12.87 10.35 -10.10
C THR A 110 13.98 11.38 -10.09
N GLU A 111 13.62 12.63 -10.39
CA GLU A 111 14.56 13.77 -10.41
C GLU A 111 14.04 14.99 -9.65
N SER A 112 12.73 15.05 -9.32
CA SER A 112 12.14 16.19 -8.63
C SER A 112 12.17 16.00 -7.12
N TYR A 113 12.16 17.12 -6.38
CA TYR A 113 12.22 17.13 -4.92
C TYR A 113 11.21 16.18 -4.27
N TRP A 114 9.93 16.32 -4.65
CA TRP A 114 8.85 15.52 -4.09
C TRP A 114 8.85 14.08 -4.60
N ALA A 115 9.24 13.85 -5.85
CA ALA A 115 9.33 12.48 -6.39
C ALA A 115 10.45 11.69 -5.71
N ASN A 116 11.62 12.30 -5.49
CA ASN A 116 12.74 11.69 -4.75
C ASN A 116 12.35 11.40 -3.30
N THR A 117 11.67 12.33 -2.65
CA THR A 117 11.16 12.15 -1.28
C THR A 117 10.16 10.98 -1.22
N ALA A 118 9.20 10.93 -2.14
CA ALA A 118 8.22 9.84 -2.20
C ALA A 118 8.89 8.48 -2.48
N HIS A 119 9.78 8.42 -3.48
CA HIS A 119 10.55 7.21 -3.79
C HIS A 119 11.36 6.74 -2.58
N TYR A 120 11.99 7.66 -1.86
CA TYR A 120 12.77 7.34 -0.66
C TYR A 120 11.92 6.70 0.44
N LEU A 121 10.71 7.21 0.66
CA LEU A 121 9.79 6.68 1.66
C LEU A 121 9.19 5.32 1.31
N ILE A 122 8.96 5.04 0.02
CA ILE A 122 8.34 3.77 -0.41
C ILE A 122 9.35 2.63 -0.55
N HIS A 123 10.55 2.90 -1.05
CA HIS A 123 11.54 1.85 -1.35
C HIS A 123 13.00 2.31 -1.28
N GLY A 124 13.29 3.57 -1.58
CA GLY A 124 14.66 4.09 -1.61
C GLY A 124 15.40 3.96 -0.26
N TYR A 125 14.70 4.07 0.87
CA TYR A 125 15.31 3.82 2.19
C TYR A 125 15.86 2.39 2.28
N HIS A 126 15.11 1.40 1.78
CA HIS A 126 15.51 0.00 1.82
C HIS A 126 16.79 -0.25 1.00
N HIS A 127 16.90 0.35 -0.19
CA HIS A 127 18.13 0.30 -0.99
C HIS A 127 19.32 0.94 -0.27
N LYS A 128 19.08 2.08 0.38
CA LYS A 128 20.14 2.82 1.07
C LYS A 128 20.58 2.16 2.37
N HIS A 129 19.67 1.54 3.12
CA HIS A 129 19.92 0.94 4.43
C HIS A 129 19.36 -0.49 4.50
N PRO A 130 19.94 -1.45 3.75
CA PRO A 130 19.36 -2.79 3.57
C PRO A 130 19.33 -3.65 4.85
N MET A 131 20.14 -3.31 5.85
CA MET A 131 20.29 -4.09 7.08
C MET A 131 19.43 -3.58 8.26
N ASP A 132 18.62 -2.54 8.04
CA ASP A 132 17.71 -2.00 9.05
C ASP A 132 16.43 -2.86 9.17
N LYS A 133 16.41 -3.73 10.17
CA LYS A 133 15.32 -4.70 10.39
C LYS A 133 13.97 -4.07 10.68
N LEU A 134 13.92 -2.82 11.16
CA LEU A 134 12.67 -2.13 11.47
C LEU A 134 12.03 -1.48 10.24
N ARG A 135 12.73 -1.44 9.11
CA ARG A 135 12.27 -0.77 7.89
C ARG A 135 12.41 -1.66 6.66
N LEU A 136 12.44 -2.97 6.90
CA LEU A 136 12.51 -3.99 5.86
C LEU A 136 11.12 -4.32 5.30
N VAL A 137 10.12 -4.42 6.17
CA VAL A 137 8.74 -4.71 5.78
C VAL A 137 8.01 -3.42 5.49
N PHE A 138 7.12 -3.47 4.50
CA PHE A 138 6.31 -2.31 4.15
C PHE A 138 5.33 -1.98 5.29
N PRO A 139 5.30 -0.74 5.80
CA PRO A 139 4.52 -0.43 7.00
C PRO A 139 3.01 -0.46 6.72
N PRO A 140 2.17 -0.96 7.64
CA PRO A 140 0.71 -0.98 7.46
C PRO A 140 0.10 0.40 7.19
N SER A 141 0.69 1.46 7.77
CA SER A 141 0.32 2.85 7.49
C SER A 141 0.52 3.20 6.01
N GLY A 142 1.66 2.81 5.42
CA GLY A 142 1.94 2.93 4.00
C GLY A 142 0.98 2.11 3.15
N THR A 143 0.69 0.86 3.56
CA THR A 143 -0.29 0.00 2.87
C THR A 143 -1.67 0.66 2.84
N ALA A 144 -2.12 1.22 3.96
CA ALA A 144 -3.42 1.89 4.05
C ALA A 144 -3.53 3.06 3.05
N VAL A 145 -2.48 3.86 2.91
CA VAL A 145 -2.44 4.96 1.93
C VAL A 145 -2.51 4.43 0.50
N MET A 146 -1.74 3.40 0.16
CA MET A 146 -1.76 2.79 -1.17
C MET A 146 -3.11 2.15 -1.53
N CYS A 147 -3.85 1.65 -0.53
CA CYS A 147 -5.16 1.04 -0.73
C CYS A 147 -6.31 2.06 -0.89
N ILE A 148 -6.09 3.37 -0.72
CA ILE A 148 -7.15 4.40 -0.82
C ILE A 148 -7.96 4.29 -2.12
N PRO A 149 -7.35 4.17 -3.33
CA PRO A 149 -8.13 4.06 -4.57
C PRO A 149 -9.05 2.83 -4.59
N LEU A 150 -8.58 1.70 -4.06
CA LEU A 150 -9.37 0.47 -3.97
C LEU A 150 -10.55 0.63 -3.01
N ILE A 151 -10.31 1.23 -1.84
CA ILE A 151 -11.35 1.50 -0.84
C ILE A 151 -12.41 2.43 -1.42
N ARG A 152 -12.01 3.51 -2.10
CA ARG A 152 -12.94 4.46 -2.73
C ARG A 152 -13.80 3.80 -3.80
N SER A 153 -13.19 3.00 -4.67
CA SER A 153 -13.92 2.26 -5.71
C SER A 153 -14.91 1.26 -5.12
N TRP A 154 -14.54 0.58 -4.03
CA TRP A 154 -15.43 -0.37 -3.35
C TRP A 154 -16.61 0.31 -2.66
N VAL A 155 -16.38 1.42 -1.96
CA VAL A 155 -17.45 2.20 -1.31
C VAL A 155 -18.38 2.80 -2.37
N GLY A 156 -17.83 3.39 -3.43
CA GLY A 156 -18.62 3.94 -4.53
C GLY A 156 -19.44 2.87 -5.27
N GLY A 157 -18.85 1.69 -5.51
CA GLY A 157 -19.55 0.56 -6.11
C GLY A 157 -20.70 0.02 -5.24
N LYS A 158 -20.52 -0.02 -3.92
CA LYS A 158 -21.58 -0.39 -2.98
C LYS A 158 -22.72 0.63 -2.94
N ALA A 159 -22.40 1.92 -2.92
CA ALA A 159 -23.41 2.98 -2.98
C ALA A 159 -24.27 2.86 -4.25
N ASN A 160 -23.63 2.65 -5.40
CA ASN A 160 -24.33 2.47 -6.68
C ASN A 160 -25.20 1.20 -6.72
N CYS A 161 -24.73 0.09 -6.14
CA CYS A 161 -25.47 -1.16 -6.08
C CYS A 161 -26.71 -1.07 -5.16
N VAL A 162 -26.58 -0.37 -4.02
CA VAL A 162 -27.70 -0.09 -3.10
C VAL A 162 -28.75 0.80 -3.78
N LEU A 163 -28.32 1.85 -4.47
CA LEU A 163 -29.22 2.73 -5.23
C LEU A 163 -29.94 1.96 -6.35
N ALA A 164 -29.23 1.13 -7.11
CA ALA A 164 -29.83 0.30 -8.15
C ALA A 164 -30.89 -0.67 -7.59
N ASN A 165 -30.61 -1.31 -6.45
CA ASN A 165 -31.56 -2.24 -5.81
C ASN A 165 -32.81 -1.51 -5.29
N SER A 166 -32.65 -0.32 -4.72
CA SER A 166 -33.78 0.51 -4.24
C SER A 166 -34.69 1.00 -5.38
N SER A 167 -34.10 1.40 -6.51
CA SER A 167 -34.85 1.79 -7.72
C SER A 167 -35.58 0.62 -8.35
N LEU A 168 -34.95 -0.57 -8.38
CA LEU A 168 -35.60 -1.79 -8.89
C LEU A 168 -36.79 -2.20 -8.03
N GLN A 169 -36.66 -2.17 -6.70
CA GLN A 169 -37.78 -2.47 -5.78
C GLN A 169 -38.92 -1.47 -5.91
N THR A 170 -38.61 -0.18 -6.10
CA THR A 170 -39.61 0.87 -6.31
C THR A 170 -40.37 0.65 -7.63
N LEU A 171 -39.68 0.29 -8.72
CA LEU A 171 -40.30 -0.02 -10.01
C LEU A 171 -41.16 -1.30 -9.95
N LEU A 172 -40.68 -2.34 -9.26
CA LEU A 172 -41.43 -3.58 -9.08
C LEU A 172 -42.69 -3.38 -8.24
N SER A 173 -42.63 -2.56 -7.18
CA SER A 173 -43.80 -2.21 -6.36
C SER A 173 -44.84 -1.36 -7.09
N ARG A 174 -44.41 -0.50 -8.04
CA ARG A 174 -45.33 0.26 -8.90
C ARG A 174 -46.05 -0.62 -9.93
N ASN A 175 -45.38 -1.65 -10.45
CA ASN A 175 -45.98 -2.55 -11.43
C ASN A 175 -46.86 -3.64 -10.81
N SER A 176 -46.65 -4.02 -9.54
CA SER A 176 -47.54 -4.96 -8.85
C SER A 176 -48.91 -4.37 -8.49
N GLY A 177 -49.07 -3.04 -8.54
CA GLY A 177 -50.37 -2.37 -8.37
C GLY A 177 -51.25 -2.34 -9.63
N LEU A 178 -50.73 -2.78 -10.79
CA LEU A 178 -51.44 -2.76 -12.08
C LEU A 178 -52.07 -4.12 -12.45
N TRP A 179 -51.87 -5.17 -11.65
CA TRP A 179 -52.46 -6.50 -11.85
C TRP A 179 -53.35 -6.92 -10.69
N GLY A 180 -54.10 -5.96 -10.12
CA GLY A 180 -55.27 -6.27 -9.30
C GLY A 180 -56.35 -6.90 -10.18
N VAL A 181 -56.25 -8.21 -10.38
CA VAL A 181 -57.31 -9.03 -10.95
C VAL A 181 -58.50 -8.96 -9.96
N PRO A 182 -59.71 -8.59 -10.40
CA PRO A 182 -60.90 -8.52 -9.55
C PRO A 182 -61.30 -9.87 -8.97
#